data_AF-A0A286EG50-F1
#
_entry.id   AF-A0A286EG50-F1
#
_cell.length_a   1.000
_cell.length_b   1.000
_cell.length_c   1.000
_cell.angle_alpha   90.00
_cell.angle_beta   90.00
_cell.angle_gamma   90.00
#
_symmetry.space_group_name_H-M   'P 1'
#
loop_
_entity.id
_entity.type
_entity.pdbx_description
1 polymer ?
#
loop_
_entity_poly.entity_id
_entity_poly.type
_entity_poly.pdbx_seq_one_letter_code
_entity_poly.pdbx_strand_id
1 'polypeptide(L)'
;MTTLNLPFNGEGLSLGGDPLMLDKFSVSFLNSFKEGIAYLKDNDDKFTAPVLLISGNKDLFVVPKDAIDFYNETNSLDKSLILYPNFGHLLMLENGGQKINDDVAEWIGERVK
;
A
#
# COMPACT_ATOMS: atom_id res chain seq x y z
N MET A 1 18.99 2.97 -25.36
CA MET A 1 19.37 2.91 -23.93
C MET A 1 19.01 1.51 -23.43
N THR A 2 19.95 0.79 -22.82
CA THR A 2 19.69 -0.52 -22.23
C THR A 2 19.27 -0.32 -20.77
N THR A 3 18.03 -0.64 -20.44
CA THR A 3 17.52 -0.56 -19.06
C THR A 3 18.06 -1.73 -18.25
N LEU A 4 18.68 -1.45 -17.09
CA LEU A 4 19.08 -2.50 -16.15
C LEU A 4 17.84 -3.01 -15.41
N ASN A 5 17.50 -4.28 -15.66
CA ASN A 5 16.43 -4.99 -14.97
C ASN A 5 17.02 -5.87 -13.87
N LEU A 6 16.41 -5.83 -12.69
CA LEU A 6 16.75 -6.72 -11.58
C LEU A 6 15.80 -7.92 -11.59
N PRO A 7 16.31 -9.15 -11.38
CA PRO A 7 15.46 -10.30 -11.14
C PRO A 7 14.68 -10.07 -9.84
N PHE A 8 13.41 -10.48 -9.85
CA PHE A 8 12.55 -10.37 -8.71
C PHE A 8 11.76 -11.67 -8.56
N ASN A 9 11.98 -12.37 -7.45
CA ASN A 9 11.43 -13.70 -7.22
C ASN A 9 10.01 -13.66 -6.62
N GLY A 10 9.43 -12.48 -6.43
CA GLY A 10 8.14 -12.32 -5.78
C GLY A 10 8.13 -12.74 -4.31
N GLU A 11 9.27 -13.08 -3.70
CA GLU A 11 9.31 -13.42 -2.28
C GLU A 11 8.88 -12.21 -1.45
N GLY A 12 7.89 -12.40 -0.59
CA GLY A 12 7.24 -11.31 0.15
C GLY A 12 6.00 -10.73 -0.52
N LEU A 13 5.79 -10.98 -1.82
CA LEU A 13 4.48 -10.82 -2.42
C LEU A 13 3.68 -12.06 -2.05
N SER A 14 2.54 -11.82 -1.41
CA SER A 14 1.82 -12.88 -0.71
C SER A 14 1.08 -13.87 -1.61
N LEU A 15 1.29 -13.77 -2.93
CA LEU A 15 0.69 -14.64 -3.95
C LEU A 15 1.80 -15.47 -4.61
N GLY A 16 2.24 -16.53 -3.92
CA GLY A 16 3.25 -17.43 -4.44
C GLY A 16 2.79 -18.15 -5.71
N GLY A 17 3.58 -18.06 -6.78
CA GLY A 17 3.37 -18.85 -8.01
C GLY A 17 2.28 -18.33 -8.95
N ASP A 18 1.72 -17.15 -8.73
CA ASP A 18 0.76 -16.53 -9.65
C ASP A 18 1.48 -16.05 -10.94
N PRO A 19 1.08 -16.53 -12.14
CA PRO A 19 1.73 -16.18 -13.41
C PRO A 19 1.54 -14.70 -13.82
N LEU A 20 0.61 -13.98 -13.19
CA LEU A 20 0.39 -12.55 -13.42
C LEU A 20 1.32 -11.67 -12.56
N MET A 21 2.11 -12.29 -11.69
CA MET A 21 3.05 -11.57 -10.84
C MET A 21 4.26 -11.11 -11.64
N LEU A 22 4.66 -9.86 -11.37
CA LEU A 22 5.84 -9.29 -11.99
C LEU A 22 7.08 -10.10 -11.56
N ASP A 23 7.88 -10.55 -12.52
CA ASP A 23 9.11 -11.34 -12.29
C ASP A 23 10.40 -10.51 -12.41
N LYS A 24 10.28 -9.31 -12.99
CA LYS A 24 11.39 -8.38 -13.24
C LYS A 24 10.89 -6.94 -13.22
N PHE A 25 11.68 -6.05 -12.64
CA PHE A 25 11.47 -4.61 -12.76
C PHE A 25 12.79 -3.89 -13.04
N SER A 26 12.69 -2.65 -13.54
CA SER A 26 13.88 -1.84 -13.83
C SER A 26 14.38 -1.07 -12.61
N VAL A 27 15.69 -0.86 -12.49
CA VAL A 27 16.25 0.04 -11.45
C VAL A 27 15.70 1.46 -11.60
N SER A 28 15.48 1.90 -12.84
CA SER A 28 14.89 3.22 -13.12
C SER A 28 13.48 3.37 -12.54
N PHE A 29 12.71 2.29 -12.45
CA PHE A 29 11.38 2.30 -11.86
C PHE A 29 11.44 2.65 -10.37
N LEU A 30 12.28 1.97 -9.58
CA LEU A 30 12.46 2.29 -8.16
C LEU A 30 13.02 3.70 -7.95
N ASN A 31 13.98 4.11 -8.78
CA ASN A 31 14.57 5.45 -8.68
C ASN A 31 13.55 6.57 -8.96
N SER A 32 12.50 6.29 -9.73
CA SER A 32 11.47 7.27 -10.05
C SER A 32 10.59 7.65 -8.85
N PHE A 33 10.56 6.83 -7.79
CA PHE A 33 9.72 7.10 -6.62
C PHE A 33 10.27 8.19 -5.70
N LYS A 34 11.59 8.45 -5.71
CA LYS A 34 12.23 9.30 -4.71
C LYS A 34 11.58 10.68 -4.60
N GLU A 35 11.39 11.35 -5.73
CA GLU A 35 10.82 12.70 -5.78
C GLU A 35 9.33 12.69 -5.42
N GLY A 36 8.59 11.65 -5.84
CA GLY A 36 7.18 11.48 -5.50
C GLY A 36 6.97 11.25 -4.00
N ILE A 37 7.77 10.38 -3.37
CA ILE A 37 7.71 10.11 -1.94
C ILE A 37 8.03 11.38 -1.14
N ALA A 38 9.08 12.11 -1.53
CA ALA A 38 9.44 13.37 -0.88
C ALA A 38 8.30 14.40 -0.96
N TYR A 39 7.73 14.57 -2.16
CA TYR A 39 6.58 15.45 -2.34
C TYR A 39 5.38 15.03 -1.47
N LEU A 40 5.05 13.74 -1.43
CA LEU A 40 3.91 13.26 -0.63
C LEU A 40 4.11 13.49 0.87
N LYS A 41 5.32 13.29 1.40
CA LYS A 41 5.66 13.55 2.81
C LYS A 41 5.69 15.05 3.14
N ASP A 42 6.16 15.90 2.22
CA ASP A 42 6.19 17.34 2.44
C ASP A 42 4.79 18.02 2.33
N ASN A 43 3.76 17.27 1.94
CA ASN A 43 2.42 17.80 1.64
C ASN A 43 1.28 16.91 2.19
N ASP A 44 1.56 16.00 3.11
CA ASP A 44 0.57 15.09 3.70
C ASP A 44 -0.54 15.84 4.45
N ASP A 45 -0.17 16.92 5.12
CA ASP A 45 -1.04 17.88 5.78
C ASP A 45 -2.04 18.53 4.80
N LYS A 46 -1.72 18.63 3.51
CA LYS A 46 -2.64 19.20 2.52
C LYS A 46 -3.79 18.26 2.15
N PHE A 47 -3.69 16.97 2.50
CA PHE A 47 -4.76 16.01 2.24
C PHE A 47 -5.88 16.19 3.27
N THR A 48 -7.11 16.41 2.80
CA THR A 48 -8.28 16.68 3.68
C THR A 48 -9.50 15.81 3.38
N ALA A 49 -9.48 15.00 2.33
CA ALA A 49 -10.60 14.12 1.98
C ALA A 49 -10.74 12.98 3.01
N PRO A 50 -11.93 12.35 3.13
CA PRO A 50 -12.05 11.12 3.90
C PRO A 50 -11.05 10.06 3.42
N VAL A 51 -10.41 9.34 4.34
CA VAL A 51 -9.40 8.33 3.98
C VAL A 51 -9.41 7.10 4.88
N LEU A 52 -9.33 5.94 4.25
CA LEU A 52 -9.04 4.67 4.90
C LEU A 52 -7.62 4.23 4.52
N LEU A 53 -6.78 4.05 5.54
CA LEU A 53 -5.43 3.52 5.41
C LEU A 53 -5.45 2.06 5.87
N ILE A 54 -4.95 1.16 5.04
CA ILE A 54 -4.81 -0.26 5.36
C ILE A 54 -3.37 -0.69 5.12
N SER A 55 -2.83 -1.51 6.03
CA SER A 55 -1.48 -2.07 5.87
C SER A 55 -1.38 -3.44 6.52
N GLY A 56 -0.58 -4.32 5.92
CA GLY A 56 -0.24 -5.62 6.48
C GLY A 56 1.01 -5.51 7.35
N ASN A 57 1.05 -6.16 8.51
CA ASN A 57 2.23 -6.09 9.38
C ASN A 57 3.41 -6.98 8.91
N LYS A 58 3.24 -7.77 7.85
CA LYS A 58 4.29 -8.58 7.19
C LYS A 58 4.63 -8.07 5.79
N ASP A 59 4.21 -6.87 5.42
CA ASP A 59 4.60 -6.26 4.15
C ASP A 59 6.13 -6.02 4.13
N LEU A 60 6.80 -6.59 3.12
CA LEU A 60 8.25 -6.48 2.92
C LEU A 60 8.64 -5.34 1.95
N PHE A 61 7.67 -4.69 1.32
CA PHE A 61 7.87 -3.63 0.32
C PHE A 61 7.56 -2.25 0.88
N VAL A 62 6.51 -2.14 1.70
CA VAL A 62 6.09 -0.88 2.33
C VAL A 62 5.95 -1.10 3.82
N VAL A 63 6.65 -0.30 4.63
CA VAL A 63 6.60 -0.45 6.08
C VAL A 63 5.29 0.13 6.63
N PRO A 64 4.60 -0.55 7.58
CA PRO A 64 3.36 -0.03 8.18
C PRO A 64 3.50 1.34 8.83
N LYS A 65 4.73 1.70 9.22
CA LYS A 65 5.05 3.02 9.78
C LYS A 65 4.62 4.15 8.85
N ASP A 66 4.75 4.00 7.54
CA ASP A 66 4.38 5.07 6.61
C ASP A 66 2.88 5.38 6.62
N ALA A 67 2.03 4.36 6.77
CA ALA A 67 0.60 4.54 6.95
C ALA A 67 0.26 5.17 8.31
N ILE A 68 0.97 4.80 9.36
CA ILE A 68 0.82 5.38 10.71
C ILE A 68 1.21 6.87 10.71
N ASP A 69 2.35 7.20 10.09
CA ASP A 69 2.84 8.56 9.97
C ASP A 69 1.80 9.43 9.23
N PHE A 70 1.37 8.99 8.03
CA PHE A 70 0.37 9.72 7.25
C PHE A 70 -0.96 9.87 7.99
N TYR A 71 -1.42 8.85 8.72
CA TYR A 71 -2.61 8.95 9.57
C TYR A 71 -2.50 10.07 10.61
N ASN A 72 -1.31 10.28 11.18
CA ASN A 72 -1.09 11.32 12.19
C ASN A 72 -0.91 12.70 11.55
N GLU A 73 -0.26 12.77 10.39
CA GLU A 73 0.19 14.02 9.74
C GLU A 73 -0.89 14.67 8.86
N THR A 74 -1.81 13.88 8.30
CA THR A 74 -2.88 14.40 7.42
C THR A 74 -3.92 15.27 8.15
N ASN A 75 -4.41 16.32 7.48
CA ASN A 75 -5.53 17.16 7.94
C ASN A 75 -6.92 16.56 7.62
N SER A 76 -7.00 15.32 7.13
CA SER A 76 -8.29 14.63 7.01
C SER A 76 -8.96 14.50 8.38
N LEU A 77 -10.21 14.98 8.47
CA LEU A 77 -11.04 14.90 9.67
C LEU A 77 -11.73 13.54 9.80
N ASP A 78 -11.96 12.86 8.67
CA ASP A 78 -12.60 11.56 8.60
C ASP A 78 -11.57 10.52 8.11
N LYS A 79 -10.78 10.03 9.06
CA LYS A 79 -9.67 9.12 8.78
C LYS A 79 -9.73 7.85 9.61
N SER A 80 -9.41 6.73 8.98
CA SER A 80 -9.35 5.41 9.59
C SER A 80 -8.03 4.73 9.25
N LEU A 81 -7.48 3.97 10.19
CA LEU A 81 -6.27 3.16 10.00
C LEU A 81 -6.52 1.75 10.51
N ILE A 82 -6.29 0.75 9.66
CA ILE A 82 -6.41 -0.67 10.02
C ILE A 82 -5.10 -1.39 9.70
N LEU A 83 -4.50 -2.02 10.70
CA LEU A 83 -3.34 -2.87 10.54
C LEU A 83 -3.75 -4.34 10.59
N TYR A 84 -3.66 -5.04 9.47
CA TYR A 84 -4.07 -6.44 9.37
C TYR A 84 -2.91 -7.36 9.78
N PRO A 85 -3.07 -8.15 10.87
CA PRO A 85 -2.01 -9.02 11.33
C PRO A 85 -1.83 -10.21 10.38
N ASN A 86 -0.57 -10.55 10.11
CA ASN A 86 -0.12 -11.62 9.24
C ASN A 86 -0.32 -11.42 7.73
N PHE A 87 -0.77 -10.24 7.29
CA PHE A 87 -0.88 -9.91 5.87
C PHE A 87 0.38 -9.23 5.35
N GLY A 88 0.73 -9.52 4.10
CA GLY A 88 1.83 -8.88 3.35
C GLY A 88 1.34 -7.72 2.48
N HIS A 89 1.95 -7.56 1.30
CA HIS A 89 1.70 -6.40 0.43
C HIS A 89 0.38 -6.49 -0.35
N LEU A 90 -0.01 -7.71 -0.76
CA LEU A 90 -1.20 -7.95 -1.59
C LEU A 90 -2.39 -8.37 -0.75
N LEU A 91 -2.65 -7.61 0.33
CA LEU A 91 -3.62 -7.88 1.38
C LEU A 91 -4.97 -8.43 0.89
N MET A 92 -5.56 -7.79 -0.12
CA MET A 92 -6.89 -8.12 -0.65
C MET A 92 -6.95 -9.46 -1.39
N LEU A 93 -5.81 -9.96 -1.86
CA LEU A 93 -5.69 -11.17 -2.67
C LEU A 93 -5.22 -12.38 -1.85
N GLU A 94 -4.72 -12.14 -0.64
CA GLU A 94 -4.27 -13.18 0.28
C GLU A 94 -5.42 -14.05 0.81
N ASN A 95 -5.06 -15.19 1.41
CA ASN A 95 -6.03 -15.98 2.15
C ASN A 95 -6.62 -15.16 3.31
N GLY A 96 -7.94 -15.01 3.34
CA GLY A 96 -8.64 -14.11 4.27
C GLY A 96 -8.77 -12.66 3.78
N GLY A 97 -8.21 -12.31 2.62
CA GLY A 97 -8.29 -10.99 2.00
C GLY A 97 -9.71 -10.55 1.67
N GLN A 98 -10.66 -11.48 1.54
CA GLN A 98 -12.09 -11.16 1.40
C GLN A 98 -12.59 -10.28 2.55
N LYS A 99 -12.15 -10.53 3.78
CA LYS A 99 -12.52 -9.68 4.92
C LYS A 99 -12.07 -8.23 4.71
N ILE A 100 -10.88 -8.03 4.13
CA ILE A 100 -10.33 -6.71 3.85
C ILE A 100 -11.16 -6.01 2.77
N ASN A 101 -11.58 -6.74 1.73
CA ASN A 101 -12.51 -6.21 0.73
C ASN A 101 -13.85 -5.80 1.36
N ASP A 102 -14.39 -6.61 2.27
CA ASP A 102 -15.65 -6.33 2.97
C ASP A 102 -15.51 -5.07 3.86
N ASP A 103 -14.42 -4.95 4.63
CA ASP A 103 -14.13 -3.79 5.47
C ASP A 103 -14.03 -2.49 4.64
N VAL A 104 -13.38 -2.56 3.46
CA VAL A 104 -13.29 -1.42 2.53
C VAL A 104 -14.66 -1.06 1.96
N ALA A 105 -15.45 -2.05 1.53
CA ALA A 105 -16.78 -1.82 0.99
C ALA A 105 -17.73 -1.21 2.04
N GLU A 106 -17.66 -1.67 3.28
CA GLU A 106 -18.40 -1.11 4.42
C GLU A 106 -18.00 0.34 4.67
N TRP A 107 -16.70 0.63 4.77
CA TRP A 107 -16.20 1.98 4.99
C TRP A 107 -16.64 2.96 3.89
N ILE A 108 -16.63 2.53 2.63
CA ILE A 108 -17.16 3.32 1.51
C ILE A 108 -18.69 3.48 1.66
N GLY A 109 -19.41 2.40 1.95
CA GLY A 109 -20.87 2.39 2.07
C GLY A 109 -21.42 3.32 3.16
N GLU A 110 -20.65 3.55 4.23
CA GLU A 110 -20.98 4.53 5.27
C GLU A 110 -21.01 5.98 4.77
N ARG A 111 -20.30 6.27 3.67
CA ARG A 111 -20.03 7.64 3.15
C ARG A 111 -20.73 7.95 1.83
N VAL A 112 -21.20 6.94 1.10
CA VAL A 112 -21.86 7.09 -0.23
C VAL A 112 -23.40 7.19 -0.09
N LYS A 113 -23.90 7.78 1.00
CA LYS A 113 -25.35 7.98 1.20
C LYS A 113 -25.87 9.23 0.49
#